data_AF-A0A5A7VDQ1-F1
#
_entry.id   AF-A0A5A7VDQ1-F1
#
_cell.length_a   1.000
_cell.length_b   1.000
_cell.length_c   1.000
_cell.angle_alpha   90.00
_cell.angle_beta   90.00
_cell.angle_gamma   90.00
#
_symmetry.space_group_name_H-M   'P 1'
#
loop_
_entity.id
_entity.type
_entity.pdbx_description
1 polymer ?
#
loop_
_entity_poly.entity_id
_entity_poly.type
_entity_poly.pdbx_seq_one_letter_code
_entity_poly.pdbx_strand_id
1 'polypeptide(L)'
;MQASSTIIGSCSIDDFRFMSTNRSIPKEIVHKARTNLGVNISYQKPWRAKKRMVKILHADAVESYVLIPRFFDKLVESNLGTCNALEMDDSGHFKFCFMAFGASIEG
;
A
#
# COMPACT_ATOMS: atom_id res chain seq x y z
N MET A 1 6.10 -23.49 -22.69
CA MET A 1 5.63 -23.50 -21.29
C MET A 1 5.40 -22.07 -20.81
N GLN A 2 4.14 -21.67 -20.70
CA GLN A 2 3.75 -20.35 -20.20
C GLN A 2 3.56 -20.42 -18.67
N ALA A 3 4.64 -20.22 -17.91
CA ALA A 3 4.59 -20.13 -16.45
C ALA A 3 4.31 -18.67 -16.03
N SER A 4 3.02 -18.28 -15.99
CA SER A 4 2.63 -16.93 -15.52
C SER A 4 1.77 -16.94 -14.25
N SER A 5 1.18 -18.08 -13.85
CA SER A 5 0.32 -18.17 -12.66
C SER A 5 1.02 -18.78 -11.44
N THR A 6 1.97 -19.70 -11.63
CA THR A 6 2.55 -20.50 -10.53
C THR A 6 3.55 -19.74 -9.65
N ILE A 7 4.30 -18.77 -10.19
CA ILE A 7 5.36 -18.06 -9.44
C ILE A 7 4.79 -17.11 -8.39
N ILE A 8 3.56 -16.62 -8.59
CA ILE A 8 2.87 -15.80 -7.61
C ILE A 8 2.44 -16.65 -6.40
N GLY A 9 2.24 -17.97 -6.59
CA GLY A 9 1.83 -18.87 -5.51
C GLY A 9 2.95 -19.25 -4.52
N SER A 10 4.23 -19.12 -4.88
CA SER A 10 5.35 -19.55 -4.01
C SER A 10 5.87 -18.48 -3.04
N CYS A 11 5.33 -17.27 -3.10
CA CYS A 11 5.58 -16.22 -2.10
C CYS A 11 4.21 -15.85 -1.54
N SER A 12 3.84 -16.47 -0.42
CA SER A 12 2.54 -16.24 0.20
C SER A 12 2.31 -14.74 0.44
N ILE A 13 1.06 -14.31 0.38
CA ILE A 13 0.68 -12.93 0.69
C ILE A 13 1.19 -12.52 2.10
N ASP A 14 1.23 -13.50 3.02
CA ASP A 14 1.74 -13.32 4.38
C ASP A 14 3.25 -13.05 4.45
N ASP A 15 4.07 -13.78 3.67
CA ASP A 15 5.51 -13.51 3.54
C ASP A 15 5.74 -12.05 3.10
N PHE A 16 4.87 -11.56 2.22
CA PHE A 16 4.98 -10.24 1.63
C PHE A 16 4.48 -9.11 2.53
N ARG A 17 3.48 -9.38 3.37
CA ARG A 17 2.90 -8.43 4.33
C ARG A 17 3.94 -7.92 5.31
N PHE A 18 4.90 -8.76 5.70
CA PHE A 18 6.02 -8.40 6.58
C PHE A 18 7.15 -7.63 5.86
N MET A 19 7.15 -7.62 4.53
CA MET A 19 8.27 -7.19 3.70
C MET A 19 8.03 -5.90 2.91
N SER A 20 6.85 -5.30 2.98
CA SER A 20 6.29 -4.39 1.97
C SER A 20 7.10 -3.13 1.63
N THR A 21 8.08 -2.73 2.43
CA THR A 21 8.97 -1.59 2.15
C THR A 21 10.30 -1.97 1.49
N ASN A 22 10.63 -3.27 1.37
CA ASN A 22 12.00 -3.68 1.09
C ASN A 22 12.36 -3.71 -0.41
N ARG A 23 13.57 -3.22 -0.73
CA ARG A 23 14.17 -3.31 -2.08
C ARG A 23 14.62 -4.74 -2.43
N SER A 24 14.68 -5.64 -1.44
CA SER A 24 15.12 -7.03 -1.61
C SER A 24 14.08 -7.95 -2.28
N ILE A 25 12.79 -7.59 -2.23
CA ILE A 25 11.68 -8.46 -2.68
C ILE A 25 11.89 -9.05 -4.08
N PRO A 26 12.25 -8.28 -5.13
CA PRO A 26 12.45 -8.88 -6.45
C PRO A 26 13.57 -9.92 -6.48
N LYS A 27 14.64 -9.71 -5.68
CA LYS A 27 15.76 -10.65 -5.58
C LYS A 27 15.35 -11.93 -4.87
N GLU A 28 14.54 -11.83 -3.83
CA GLU A 28 14.03 -13.00 -3.11
C GLU A 28 13.06 -13.83 -3.96
N ILE A 29 12.23 -13.19 -4.79
CA ILE A 29 11.39 -13.91 -5.76
C ILE A 29 12.26 -14.66 -6.78
N VAL A 30 13.34 -14.05 -7.28
CA VAL A 30 14.30 -14.73 -8.17
C VAL A 30 14.95 -15.91 -7.45
N HIS A 31 15.37 -15.72 -6.20
CA HIS A 31 16.00 -16.76 -5.41
C HIS A 31 15.06 -17.94 -5.17
N LYS A 32 13.84 -17.70 -4.67
CA LYS A 32 12.80 -18.72 -4.46
C LYS A 32 12.43 -19.44 -5.75
N ALA A 33 12.31 -18.72 -6.88
CA ALA A 33 12.03 -19.35 -8.17
C ALA A 33 13.15 -20.31 -8.61
N ARG A 34 14.42 -19.95 -8.34
CA ARG A 34 15.56 -20.82 -8.62
C ARG A 34 15.62 -22.01 -7.67
N THR A 35 15.49 -21.79 -6.36
CA THR A 35 15.67 -22.85 -5.35
C THR A 35 14.50 -23.83 -5.30
N ASN A 36 13.27 -23.34 -5.43
CA ASN A 36 12.08 -24.17 -5.20
C ASN A 36 11.52 -24.76 -6.50
N LEU A 37 11.69 -24.04 -7.62
CA LEU A 37 11.12 -24.44 -8.92
C LEU A 37 12.19 -24.78 -9.96
N GLY A 38 13.48 -24.57 -9.67
CA GLY A 38 14.56 -24.78 -10.64
C GLY A 38 14.54 -23.81 -11.84
N VAL A 39 13.73 -22.75 -11.78
CA VAL A 39 13.51 -21.83 -12.91
C VAL A 39 14.30 -20.55 -12.72
N ASN A 40 15.06 -20.16 -13.76
CA ASN A 40 15.67 -18.84 -13.82
C ASN A 40 14.68 -17.83 -14.43
N ILE A 41 14.38 -16.76 -13.70
CA ILE A 41 13.46 -15.70 -14.16
C ILE A 41 14.18 -14.38 -14.38
N SER A 42 13.84 -13.69 -15.47
CA SER A 42 14.32 -12.35 -15.74
C SER A 42 13.73 -11.35 -14.75
N TYR A 43 14.50 -10.29 -14.43
CA TYR A 43 14.18 -9.30 -13.40
C TYR A 43 12.80 -8.62 -13.54
N GLN A 44 12.30 -8.50 -14.76
CA GLN A 44 10.99 -7.88 -15.03
C GLN A 44 9.82 -8.64 -14.39
N LYS A 45 9.88 -9.97 -14.33
CA LYS A 45 8.79 -10.80 -13.78
C LYS A 45 8.63 -10.62 -12.26
N PRO A 46 9.70 -10.74 -11.43
CA PRO A 46 9.68 -10.38 -10.02
C PRO A 46 9.17 -8.97 -9.73
N TRP A 47 9.60 -7.98 -10.53
CA TRP A 47 9.17 -6.60 -10.33
C TRP A 47 7.67 -6.42 -10.57
N ARG A 48 7.11 -7.06 -11.60
CA ARG A 48 5.66 -7.07 -11.86
C ARG A 48 4.89 -7.81 -10.76
N ALA A 49 5.42 -8.92 -10.26
CA ALA A 49 4.83 -9.64 -9.13
C ALA A 49 4.79 -8.75 -7.87
N LYS A 50 5.89 -8.06 -7.54
CA LYS A 50 5.94 -7.06 -6.47
C LYS A 50 4.85 -6.00 -6.65
N LYS A 51 4.75 -5.37 -7.82
CA LYS A 51 3.71 -4.35 -8.09
C LYS A 51 2.30 -4.88 -7.86
N ARG A 52 2.02 -6.11 -8.29
CA ARG A 52 0.71 -6.75 -8.09
C ARG A 52 0.44 -7.00 -6.61
N MET A 53 1.41 -7.51 -5.87
CA MET A 53 1.25 -7.78 -4.43
C MET A 53 1.10 -6.51 -3.61
N VAL A 54 1.82 -5.43 -3.95
CA VAL A 54 1.61 -4.11 -3.34
C VAL A 54 0.17 -3.64 -3.54
N LYS A 55 -0.39 -3.78 -4.75
CA LYS A 55 -1.80 -3.45 -5.01
C LYS A 55 -2.78 -4.31 -4.21
N ILE A 56 -2.50 -5.60 -4.03
CA ILE A 56 -3.35 -6.50 -3.24
C ILE A 56 -3.28 -6.15 -1.75
N LEU A 57 -2.10 -5.80 -1.23
CA LEU A 57 -1.87 -5.57 0.19
C LEU A 57 -2.28 -4.18 0.68
N HIS A 58 -2.03 -3.15 -0.12
CA HIS A 58 -2.19 -1.76 0.31
C HIS A 58 -3.51 -1.13 -0.13
N ALA A 59 -4.47 -1.95 -0.62
CA ALA A 59 -5.63 -1.47 -1.37
C ALA A 59 -5.19 -0.59 -2.56
N ASP A 60 -6.11 -0.16 -3.42
CA ASP A 60 -5.73 0.94 -4.31
C ASP A 60 -5.50 2.21 -3.46
N ALA A 61 -4.63 3.11 -3.91
CA ALA A 61 -4.46 4.42 -3.27
C ALA A 61 -5.82 5.12 -3.16
N VAL A 62 -6.67 4.96 -4.17
CA VAL A 62 -8.06 5.43 -4.18
C VAL A 62 -8.84 4.89 -2.99
N GLU A 63 -8.83 3.57 -2.78
CA GLU A 63 -9.56 2.93 -1.67
C GLU A 63 -9.01 3.36 -0.30
N SER A 64 -7.69 3.57 -0.20
CA SER A 64 -7.07 4.09 1.03
C SER A 64 -7.53 5.51 1.36
N TYR A 65 -7.67 6.37 0.35
CA TYR A 65 -8.05 7.77 0.54
C TYR A 65 -9.54 7.97 0.83
N VAL A 66 -10.42 7.03 0.45
CA VAL A 66 -11.86 7.06 0.80
C VAL A 66 -12.09 7.04 2.32
N LEU A 67 -11.12 6.58 3.11
CA LEU A 67 -11.21 6.55 4.58
C LEU A 67 -10.86 7.88 5.26
N ILE A 68 -10.21 8.81 4.54
CA ILE A 68 -9.76 10.09 5.10
C ILE A 68 -10.91 10.91 5.72
N PRO A 69 -12.07 11.13 5.05
CA PRO A 69 -13.16 11.91 5.63
C PRO A 69 -13.59 11.37 7.01
N ARG A 70 -13.81 10.05 7.10
CA ARG A 70 -14.20 9.40 8.36
C ARG A 70 -13.14 9.53 9.44
N PHE A 71 -11.86 9.51 9.08
CA PHE A 71 -10.78 9.74 10.01
C PHE A 71 -10.81 11.17 10.58
N PHE A 72 -11.03 12.18 9.74
CA PHE A 72 -11.15 13.57 10.16
C PHE A 72 -12.36 13.81 11.08
N ASP A 73 -13.51 13.19 10.77
CA ASP A 73 -14.69 13.24 11.64
C ASP A 73 -14.36 12.74 13.05
N LYS A 74 -13.72 11.56 13.14
CA LYS A 74 -13.32 10.98 14.43
C LYS A 74 -12.26 11.77 15.14
N LEU A 75 -11.37 12.43 14.41
CA LEU A 75 -10.34 13.24 15.01
C LEU A 75 -10.92 14.45 15.76
N VAL A 76 -11.89 15.15 15.16
CA VAL A 76 -12.55 16.31 15.76
C VAL A 76 -13.41 15.90 16.93
N GLU A 77 -14.14 14.78 16.81
CA GLU A 77 -14.91 14.20 17.93
C GLU A 77 -14.00 13.90 19.14
N SER A 78 -12.79 13.39 18.91
CA SER A 78 -11.89 12.96 19.98
C SER A 78 -11.04 14.09 20.57
N ASN A 79 -10.81 15.17 19.81
CA ASN A 79 -9.92 16.25 20.19
C ASN A 79 -10.61 17.60 19.92
N LEU A 80 -11.42 18.05 20.87
CA LEU A 80 -12.02 19.39 20.88
C LEU A 80 -10.94 20.45 20.62
N GLY A 81 -11.26 21.42 19.76
CA GLY A 81 -10.33 22.46 19.32
C GLY A 81 -9.47 22.09 18.10
N THR A 82 -9.53 20.83 17.62
CA THR A 82 -8.85 20.45 16.38
C THR A 82 -9.48 21.17 15.18
N CYS A 83 -8.65 21.87 14.42
CA CYS A 83 -9.01 22.48 13.15
C CYS A 83 -8.65 21.53 12.00
N ASN A 84 -9.56 21.37 11.04
CA ASN A 84 -9.26 20.64 9.82
C ASN A 84 -9.92 21.27 8.60
N ALA A 85 -9.40 20.90 7.43
CA ALA A 85 -10.03 21.15 6.14
C ALA A 85 -9.74 19.96 5.22
N LEU A 86 -10.74 19.54 4.45
CA LEU A 86 -10.62 18.46 3.48
C LEU A 86 -11.21 18.92 2.15
N GLU A 87 -10.41 18.86 1.08
CA GLU A 87 -10.86 19.14 -0.28
C GLU A 87 -10.84 17.88 -1.12
N MET A 88 -11.94 17.68 -1.86
CA MET A 88 -12.09 16.62 -2.85
C MET A 88 -12.25 17.23 -4.25
N ASP A 89 -11.88 16.48 -5.28
CA ASP A 89 -12.16 16.86 -6.66
C ASP A 89 -13.65 16.64 -7.03
N ASP A 90 -14.04 17.03 -8.24
CA ASP A 90 -15.40 16.89 -8.75
C ASP A 90 -15.87 15.42 -8.85
N SER A 91 -14.94 14.46 -8.79
CA SER A 91 -15.20 13.02 -8.79
C SER A 91 -15.21 12.42 -7.37
N GLY A 92 -15.03 13.24 -6.34
CA GLY A 92 -15.01 12.80 -4.94
C GLY A 92 -13.68 12.16 -4.52
N HIS A 93 -12.60 12.31 -5.28
CA HIS A 93 -11.27 11.86 -4.88
C HIS A 93 -10.58 12.88 -3.99
N PHE A 94 -9.74 12.40 -3.08
CA PHE A 94 -8.89 13.24 -2.25
C PHE A 94 -8.01 14.17 -3.10
N LYS A 95 -8.02 15.46 -2.78
CA LYS A 95 -7.16 16.48 -3.39
C LYS A 95 -6.09 16.96 -2.42
N PHE A 96 -6.50 17.51 -1.29
CA PHE A 96 -5.62 17.89 -0.18
C PHE A 96 -6.40 18.05 1.13
N CYS A 97 -5.67 18.08 2.24
CA CYS A 97 -6.25 18.37 3.55
C CYS A 97 -5.29 19.20 4.41
N PHE A 98 -5.85 19.88 5.40
CA PHE A 98 -5.14 20.56 6.47
C PHE A 98 -5.63 20.02 7.82
N MET A 99 -4.74 19.97 8.82
CA MET A 99 -5.04 19.53 10.18
C MET A 99 -4.13 20.23 11.17
N ALA A 100 -4.72 20.72 12.27
CA ALA A 100 -3.99 21.21 13.43
C ALA A 100 -4.75 20.86 14.71
N PHE A 101 -4.07 20.24 15.67
CA PHE A 101 -4.66 19.97 16.99
C PHE A 101 -4.88 21.26 17.77
N GLY A 102 -5.95 21.34 18.55
CA GLY A 102 -6.26 22.53 19.36
C GLY A 102 -5.11 22.94 20.27
N ALA A 103 -4.50 21.97 20.95
CA ALA A 103 -3.32 22.19 21.79
C ALA A 103 -2.13 22.81 21.02
N SER A 104 -1.98 22.49 19.73
CA SER A 104 -0.92 23.07 18.89
C SER A 104 -1.25 24.49 18.42
N ILE A 105 -2.52 24.88 18.43
CA ILE A 105 -2.97 26.23 18.08
C ILE A 105 -2.86 27.16 19.30
N GLU A 106 -3.18 26.66 20.49
CA GLU A 106 -3.24 27.45 21.71
C GLU A 106 -1.86 27.73 22.34
N GLY A 107 -0.87 26.85 22.11
CA GLY A 107 0.51 27.02 22.59
C GLY A 107 0.84 26.18 23.82
#